data_AF-A0A2R6S257-F1
#
_entry.id   AF-A0A2R6S257-F1
#
_cell.length_a   1.000
_cell.length_b   1.000
_cell.length_c   1.000
_cell.angle_alpha   90.00
_cell.angle_beta   90.00
_cell.angle_gamma   90.00
#
_symmetry.space_group_name_H-M   'P 1'
#
loop_
_entity.id
_entity.type
_entity.pdbx_description
1 polymer ?
#
loop_
_entity_poly.entity_id
_entity_poly.type
_entity_poly.pdbx_seq_one_letter_code
_entity_poly.pdbx_strand_id
1 'polypeptide(L)'
;MRALEGRKVCLAAATLRPETMYGKANAWVLPEGKNGAFAINETDVFILTERAALNLAYQKLSQVPEKPTCLVELTGNDLLGLPLRSPLAFNDTIHSLPMLSILTDKGTGIVTSVPSDSPDDFMSLCDLKSKPNFRAKFGLKNDWVLPFDVIPIINTPEFGDNLLRSEPEKKVMSRSGDECVVALTDQWYITYGEPKWMEKFWTWDEVFLVESLSDSIIYMAYYTVCHFLQKGDMYGPDTSSVKPEQPTDEIWNFLFCGGPYPASSDLSPSLLNKMKQEFEYWYPLDLRVSGKDLIQNHLTFCIYNHINLSQAALASRTIREPIEEFSADATRFSLADAADGMGDATFVFEMANAAVLRLTKDIMDAGEKNYSEYLFREALKTGFYDLQAASDEYRFSCSSGGMNCDLLWRRMGLSSKRGGRMFTFKKANTYLQDSIVSTRKLFQKQVSGSSKKAKANVSSQQNKPTVSLVFVNEQYDGWKKECLNILRSKFDSVTRTFVPDPEIVEALRQSPIGQDANFKQTQKQCMPFLRFKKDEVMAVGVQALDLRLPFGEMAVLEENSELIKRQLGLERLEILSITDPEAVSRAGPDVSVLNKNPLSPGTLLPSF
;
A
#
# COMPACT_ATOMS: atom_id res chain seq x y z
N MET A 1 -52.77 3.46 -24.33
CA MET A 1 -53.57 2.23 -24.14
C MET A 1 -53.98 1.52 -25.44
N ARG A 2 -54.72 2.11 -26.40
CA ARG A 2 -55.13 1.39 -27.64
C ARG A 2 -54.00 0.63 -28.37
N ALA A 3 -52.78 1.15 -28.39
CA ALA A 3 -51.62 0.47 -28.99
C ALA A 3 -51.20 -0.86 -28.30
N LEU A 4 -51.72 -1.13 -27.10
CA LEU A 4 -51.47 -2.35 -26.31
C LEU A 4 -52.66 -3.32 -26.33
N GLU A 5 -53.77 -2.93 -26.98
CA GLU A 5 -55.01 -3.71 -27.01
C GLU A 5 -54.81 -5.02 -27.79
N GLY A 6 -55.23 -6.14 -27.20
CA GLY A 6 -55.01 -7.48 -27.75
C GLY A 6 -53.58 -8.04 -27.61
N ARG A 7 -52.63 -7.27 -27.05
CA ARG A 7 -51.25 -7.73 -26.81
C ARG A 7 -51.07 -8.23 -25.37
N LYS A 8 -50.10 -9.13 -25.17
CA LYS A 8 -49.67 -9.59 -23.85
C LYS A 8 -48.65 -8.62 -23.27
N VAL A 9 -49.05 -7.88 -22.25
CA VAL A 9 -48.21 -6.86 -21.61
C VAL A 9 -47.58 -7.44 -20.34
N CYS A 10 -46.25 -7.39 -20.24
CA CYS A 10 -45.48 -7.91 -19.12
C CYS A 10 -44.66 -6.78 -18.47
N LEU A 11 -44.69 -6.66 -17.14
CA LEU A 11 -43.70 -5.87 -16.41
C LEU A 11 -42.42 -6.71 -16.29
N ALA A 12 -41.39 -6.34 -17.05
CA ALA A 12 -40.15 -7.11 -17.13
C ALA A 12 -39.23 -6.70 -15.97
N ALA A 13 -39.18 -7.50 -14.91
CA ALA A 13 -38.36 -7.23 -13.73
C ALA A 13 -37.07 -8.06 -13.74
N ALA A 14 -35.94 -7.42 -13.45
CA ALA A 14 -34.65 -8.10 -13.34
C ALA A 14 -34.37 -8.54 -11.90
N THR A 15 -33.79 -9.73 -11.72
CA THR A 15 -33.30 -10.23 -10.43
C THR A 15 -31.96 -10.96 -10.60
N LEU A 16 -31.15 -10.98 -9.54
CA LEU A 16 -29.94 -11.82 -9.44
C LEU A 16 -30.20 -13.13 -8.68
N ARG A 17 -31.37 -13.27 -8.06
CA ARG A 17 -31.73 -14.36 -7.16
C ARG A 17 -33.02 -15.07 -7.62
N PRO A 18 -33.00 -15.82 -8.73
CA PRO A 18 -34.19 -16.48 -9.28
C PRO A 18 -34.83 -17.49 -8.32
N GLU A 19 -34.06 -18.06 -7.39
CA GLU A 19 -34.52 -18.96 -6.34
C GLU A 19 -35.47 -18.29 -5.32
N THR A 20 -35.39 -16.95 -5.18
CA THR A 20 -36.29 -16.17 -4.32
C THR A 20 -37.67 -15.89 -4.92
N MET A 21 -37.96 -16.33 -6.16
CA MET A 21 -39.18 -15.93 -6.85
C MET A 21 -40.49 -16.48 -6.26
N TYR A 22 -40.44 -17.47 -5.37
CA TYR A 22 -41.65 -18.09 -4.78
C TYR A 22 -42.40 -17.17 -3.79
N GLY A 23 -41.66 -16.38 -3.01
CA GLY A 23 -42.21 -15.50 -1.96
C GLY A 23 -42.42 -14.05 -2.42
N LYS A 24 -42.67 -13.82 -3.71
CA LYS A 24 -42.98 -12.48 -4.22
C LYS A 24 -44.26 -11.92 -3.61
N ALA A 25 -44.13 -10.76 -2.96
CA ALA A 25 -45.25 -10.02 -2.37
C ALA A 25 -45.85 -8.98 -3.32
N ASN A 26 -44.99 -8.28 -4.07
CA ASN A 26 -45.37 -7.20 -4.98
C ASN A 26 -44.32 -7.00 -6.09
N ALA A 27 -44.58 -6.09 -7.03
CA ALA A 27 -43.54 -5.51 -7.87
C ALA A 27 -43.26 -4.09 -7.39
N TRP A 28 -42.03 -3.61 -7.57
CA TRP A 28 -41.64 -2.24 -7.28
C TRP A 28 -41.43 -1.44 -8.57
N VAL A 29 -41.91 -0.21 -8.58
CA VAL A 29 -41.69 0.78 -9.64
C VAL A 29 -41.30 2.12 -9.03
N LEU A 30 -40.40 2.86 -9.70
CA LEU A 30 -40.04 4.22 -9.30
C LEU A 30 -41.14 5.19 -9.79
N PRO A 31 -41.89 5.89 -8.92
CA PRO A 31 -43.05 6.71 -9.34
C PRO A 31 -42.74 7.77 -10.42
N GLU A 32 -41.58 8.43 -10.29
CA GLU A 32 -41.09 9.45 -11.23
C GLU A 32 -40.20 8.86 -12.35
N GLY A 33 -39.98 7.54 -12.35
CA GLY A 33 -39.17 6.83 -13.33
C GLY A 33 -39.83 6.79 -14.71
N LYS A 34 -39.06 7.13 -15.74
CA LYS A 34 -39.47 7.01 -17.15
C LYS A 34 -39.37 5.56 -17.60
N ASN A 35 -40.51 5.01 -18.03
CA ASN A 35 -40.63 3.67 -18.59
C ASN A 35 -41.26 3.77 -19.99
N GLY A 36 -41.18 2.70 -20.76
CA GLY A 36 -41.89 2.57 -22.03
C GLY A 36 -42.47 1.18 -22.18
N ALA A 37 -43.53 1.06 -22.97
CA ALA A 37 -44.07 -0.20 -23.43
C ALA A 37 -43.45 -0.54 -24.79
N PHE A 38 -42.49 -1.47 -24.82
CA PHE A 38 -41.68 -1.80 -25.99
C PHE A 38 -42.12 -3.14 -26.61
N ALA A 39 -42.25 -3.18 -27.95
CA ALA A 39 -42.60 -4.39 -28.67
C ALA A 39 -41.43 -5.38 -28.74
N ILE A 40 -41.63 -6.57 -28.17
CA ILE A 40 -40.67 -7.68 -28.19
C ILE A 40 -40.90 -8.54 -29.43
N ASN A 41 -42.16 -8.77 -29.78
CA ASN A 41 -42.60 -9.39 -31.02
C ASN A 41 -43.99 -8.83 -31.38
N GLU A 42 -44.72 -9.45 -32.32
CA GLU A 42 -46.05 -8.98 -32.71
C GLU A 42 -47.09 -9.08 -31.57
N THR A 43 -46.91 -10.03 -30.65
CA THR A 43 -47.86 -10.36 -29.57
C THR A 43 -47.45 -9.89 -28.17
N ASP A 44 -46.16 -9.89 -27.84
CA ASP A 44 -45.64 -9.56 -26.50
C ASP A 44 -45.08 -8.13 -26.43
N VAL A 45 -45.38 -7.44 -25.34
CA VAL A 45 -44.89 -6.09 -25.02
C VAL A 45 -44.30 -6.07 -23.61
N PHE A 46 -43.08 -5.57 -23.45
CA PHE A 46 -42.46 -5.41 -22.14
C PHE A 46 -42.50 -3.96 -21.68
N ILE A 47 -42.84 -3.75 -20.40
CA ILE A 47 -42.73 -2.47 -19.71
C ILE A 47 -41.40 -2.47 -18.92
N LEU A 48 -40.52 -1.54 -19.29
CA LEU A 48 -39.16 -1.38 -18.76
C LEU A 48 -38.57 -0.01 -19.17
N THR A 49 -37.36 0.33 -18.72
CA THR A 49 -36.64 1.56 -19.13
C THR A 49 -36.12 1.48 -20.57
N GLU A 50 -35.97 2.63 -21.23
CA GLU A 50 -35.46 2.72 -22.60
C GLU A 50 -34.07 2.08 -22.78
N ARG A 51 -33.16 2.27 -21.81
CA ARG A 51 -31.84 1.61 -21.81
C ARG A 51 -31.95 0.09 -21.76
N ALA A 52 -32.88 -0.46 -20.99
CA ALA A 52 -33.11 -1.90 -20.95
C ALA A 52 -33.73 -2.42 -22.25
N ALA A 53 -34.59 -1.63 -22.90
CA ALA A 53 -35.13 -1.95 -24.22
C ALA A 53 -34.02 -2.03 -25.27
N LEU A 54 -33.05 -1.10 -25.22
CA LEU A 54 -31.89 -1.09 -26.09
C LEU A 54 -30.98 -2.32 -25.86
N ASN A 55 -30.70 -2.67 -24.58
CA ASN A 55 -29.96 -3.89 -24.24
C ASN A 55 -30.63 -5.15 -24.83
N LEU A 56 -31.94 -5.30 -24.65
CA LEU A 56 -32.70 -6.41 -25.23
C LEU A 56 -32.63 -6.42 -26.76
N ALA A 57 -32.62 -5.24 -27.40
CA ALA A 57 -32.53 -5.14 -28.85
C ALA A 57 -31.18 -5.63 -29.40
N TYR A 58 -30.07 -5.31 -28.75
CA TYR A 58 -28.75 -5.87 -29.07
C TYR A 58 -28.62 -7.36 -28.71
N GLN A 59 -29.41 -7.86 -27.77
CA GLN A 59 -29.54 -9.30 -27.46
C GLN A 59 -30.46 -10.04 -28.43
N LYS A 60 -30.97 -9.39 -29.49
CA LYS A 60 -31.93 -9.95 -30.47
C LYS A 60 -33.28 -10.35 -29.84
N LEU A 61 -33.67 -9.67 -28.76
CA LEU A 61 -34.91 -9.86 -28.00
C LEU A 61 -35.89 -8.67 -28.18
N SER A 62 -35.89 -8.05 -29.37
CA SER A 62 -36.80 -6.99 -29.78
C SER A 62 -37.45 -7.31 -31.13
N GLN A 63 -38.55 -6.65 -31.47
CA GLN A 63 -39.23 -6.86 -32.75
C GLN A 63 -38.33 -6.54 -33.96
N VAL A 64 -37.45 -5.56 -33.81
CA VAL A 64 -36.41 -5.18 -34.78
C VAL A 64 -35.06 -5.23 -34.05
N PRO A 65 -34.09 -6.07 -34.45
CA PRO A 65 -32.78 -6.12 -33.82
C PRO A 65 -32.13 -4.74 -33.73
N GLU A 66 -31.36 -4.50 -32.66
CA GLU A 66 -30.62 -3.26 -32.39
C GLU A 66 -31.48 -1.98 -32.24
N LYS A 67 -32.80 -2.04 -32.51
CA LYS A 67 -33.72 -0.90 -32.42
C LYS A 67 -34.95 -1.18 -31.54
N PRO A 68 -35.02 -0.64 -30.32
CA PRO A 68 -36.21 -0.77 -29.49
C PRO A 68 -37.41 -0.05 -30.13
N THR A 69 -38.56 -0.73 -30.17
CA THR A 69 -39.80 -0.21 -30.75
C THR A 69 -40.75 0.21 -29.64
N CYS A 70 -40.71 1.50 -29.25
CA CYS A 70 -41.60 2.05 -28.23
C CYS A 70 -43.03 2.24 -28.79
N LEU A 71 -44.03 1.69 -28.10
CA LEU A 71 -45.44 1.83 -28.45
C LEU A 71 -46.13 2.96 -27.66
N VAL A 72 -45.74 3.13 -26.39
CA VAL A 72 -46.31 4.10 -25.44
C VAL A 72 -45.24 4.45 -24.39
N GLU A 73 -44.99 5.74 -24.17
CA GLU A 73 -44.21 6.22 -23.01
C GLU A 73 -45.08 6.25 -21.75
N LEU A 74 -44.51 5.85 -20.61
CA LEU A 74 -45.20 5.70 -19.33
C LEU A 74 -44.33 6.22 -18.18
N THR A 75 -44.95 6.75 -17.13
CA THR A 75 -44.28 7.02 -15.86
C THR A 75 -44.54 5.87 -14.87
N GLY A 76 -43.71 5.72 -13.85
CA GLY A 76 -43.98 4.72 -12.80
C GLY A 76 -45.30 4.96 -12.06
N ASN A 77 -45.77 6.22 -11.97
CA ASN A 77 -47.10 6.56 -11.45
C ASN A 77 -48.23 5.92 -12.28
N ASP A 78 -48.11 5.88 -13.61
CA ASP A 78 -49.09 5.22 -14.49
C ASP A 78 -49.13 3.69 -14.29
N LEU A 79 -48.09 3.13 -13.67
CA LEU A 79 -47.97 1.71 -13.37
C LEU A 79 -48.44 1.35 -11.96
N LEU A 80 -48.77 2.28 -11.07
CA LEU A 80 -49.10 1.98 -9.67
C LEU A 80 -50.47 1.30 -9.52
N GLY A 81 -50.53 0.27 -8.67
CA GLY A 81 -51.77 -0.44 -8.35
C GLY A 81 -52.29 -1.39 -9.43
N LEU A 82 -51.50 -1.65 -10.49
CA LEU A 82 -51.85 -2.65 -11.50
C LEU A 82 -51.83 -4.05 -10.87
N PRO A 83 -52.86 -4.89 -11.09
CA PRO A 83 -52.83 -6.29 -10.71
C PRO A 83 -51.91 -7.06 -11.66
N LEU A 84 -50.99 -7.84 -11.09
CA LEU A 84 -49.96 -8.59 -11.80
C LEU A 84 -50.06 -10.07 -11.42
N ARG A 85 -49.98 -10.95 -12.42
CA ARG A 85 -49.73 -12.37 -12.19
C ARG A 85 -48.24 -12.63 -12.31
N SER A 86 -47.60 -13.08 -11.23
CA SER A 86 -46.16 -13.33 -11.21
C SER A 86 -45.86 -14.81 -11.43
N PRO A 87 -44.88 -15.19 -12.28
CA PRO A 87 -44.41 -16.57 -12.37
C PRO A 87 -43.88 -17.07 -11.02
N LEU A 88 -44.22 -18.31 -10.66
CA LEU A 88 -43.76 -19.04 -9.47
C LEU A 88 -44.21 -18.50 -8.09
N ALA A 89 -44.84 -17.33 -8.01
CA ALA A 89 -45.28 -16.78 -6.73
C ALA A 89 -46.45 -17.58 -6.13
N PHE A 90 -46.45 -17.78 -4.80
CA PHE A 90 -47.62 -18.36 -4.10
C PHE A 90 -48.87 -17.47 -4.15
N ASN A 91 -48.68 -16.17 -4.33
CA ASN A 91 -49.77 -15.20 -4.46
C ASN A 91 -50.27 -15.15 -5.92
N ASP A 92 -51.51 -15.59 -6.17
CA ASP A 92 -52.13 -15.60 -7.51
C ASP A 92 -52.19 -14.22 -8.16
N THR A 93 -52.32 -13.15 -7.37
CA THR A 93 -52.29 -11.76 -7.82
C THR A 93 -51.50 -10.93 -6.83
N ILE A 94 -50.48 -10.24 -7.34
CA ILE A 94 -49.70 -9.22 -6.62
C ILE A 94 -49.94 -7.86 -7.27
N HIS A 95 -49.50 -6.77 -6.65
CA HIS A 95 -49.67 -5.42 -7.20
C HIS A 95 -48.33 -4.73 -7.44
N SER A 96 -48.30 -3.75 -8.33
CA SER A 96 -47.19 -2.80 -8.47
C SER A 96 -47.29 -1.68 -7.43
N LEU A 97 -46.23 -1.49 -6.64
CA LEU A 97 -46.14 -0.56 -5.52
C LEU A 97 -44.94 0.38 -5.69
N PRO A 98 -44.95 1.57 -5.05
CA PRO A 98 -43.90 2.56 -5.22
C PRO A 98 -42.66 2.23 -4.37
N MET A 99 -41.47 2.37 -4.95
CA MET A 99 -40.19 2.32 -4.22
C MET A 99 -39.30 3.48 -4.69
N LEU A 100 -38.86 4.32 -3.75
CA LEU A 100 -38.17 5.58 -4.07
C LEU A 100 -36.65 5.43 -4.28
N SER A 101 -36.08 4.29 -3.90
CA SER A 101 -34.64 3.98 -3.99
C SER A 101 -34.25 3.22 -5.25
N ILE A 102 -35.18 2.95 -6.18
CA ILE A 102 -34.87 2.27 -7.44
C ILE A 102 -33.93 3.11 -8.31
N LEU A 103 -32.84 2.47 -8.71
CA LEU A 103 -31.87 2.99 -9.68
C LEU A 103 -32.29 2.59 -11.10
N THR A 104 -32.81 3.53 -11.89
CA THR A 104 -33.27 3.28 -13.28
C THR A 104 -32.13 3.00 -14.27
N ASP A 105 -30.88 3.21 -13.85
CA ASP A 105 -29.66 2.84 -14.57
C ASP A 105 -29.14 1.43 -14.20
N LYS A 106 -29.95 0.60 -13.54
CA LYS A 106 -29.63 -0.81 -13.26
C LYS A 106 -30.79 -1.74 -13.60
N GLY A 107 -30.50 -2.80 -14.36
CA GLY A 107 -31.53 -3.71 -14.87
C GLY A 107 -32.61 -3.00 -15.69
N THR A 108 -33.87 -3.35 -15.45
CA THR A 108 -35.01 -2.90 -16.25
C THR A 108 -35.77 -1.70 -15.68
N GLY A 109 -35.37 -1.19 -14.51
CA GLY A 109 -36.14 -0.18 -13.74
C GLY A 109 -37.41 -0.71 -13.05
N ILE A 110 -37.73 -2.00 -13.22
CA ILE A 110 -38.78 -2.72 -12.49
C ILE A 110 -38.10 -3.77 -11.60
N VAL A 111 -38.45 -3.84 -10.32
CA VAL A 111 -37.83 -4.76 -9.36
C VAL A 111 -38.89 -5.70 -8.77
N THR A 112 -38.53 -6.96 -8.53
CA THR A 112 -39.39 -7.93 -7.82
C THR A 112 -39.26 -7.77 -6.32
N SER A 113 -40.36 -7.66 -5.57
CA SER A 113 -40.32 -7.59 -4.11
C SER A 113 -40.33 -8.99 -3.50
N VAL A 114 -39.26 -9.37 -2.81
CA VAL A 114 -39.18 -10.58 -1.99
C VAL A 114 -38.76 -10.23 -0.54
N PRO A 115 -39.71 -9.80 0.30
CA PRO A 115 -39.44 -9.30 1.66
C PRO A 115 -38.78 -10.28 2.64
N SER A 116 -38.70 -11.57 2.34
CA SER A 116 -38.04 -12.56 3.20
C SER A 116 -36.52 -12.53 3.10
N ASP A 117 -36.02 -12.12 1.93
CA ASP A 117 -34.66 -12.38 1.46
C ASP A 117 -33.95 -11.11 0.96
N SER A 118 -34.64 -9.98 0.99
CA SER A 118 -34.20 -8.67 0.51
C SER A 118 -34.55 -7.59 1.56
N PRO A 119 -33.56 -6.99 2.25
CA PRO A 119 -33.80 -5.98 3.28
C PRO A 119 -34.55 -4.75 2.77
N ASP A 120 -34.23 -4.27 1.56
CA ASP A 120 -34.87 -3.13 0.93
C ASP A 120 -36.36 -3.38 0.64
N ASP A 121 -36.72 -4.60 0.25
CA ASP A 121 -38.10 -5.02 0.01
C ASP A 121 -38.89 -5.09 1.32
N PHE A 122 -38.28 -5.67 2.36
CA PHE A 122 -38.86 -5.72 3.70
C PHE A 122 -39.13 -4.32 4.25
N MET A 123 -38.12 -3.44 4.22
CA MET A 123 -38.24 -2.07 4.70
C MET A 123 -39.31 -1.28 3.93
N SER A 124 -39.32 -1.38 2.60
CA SER A 124 -40.29 -0.67 1.74
C SER A 124 -41.73 -1.15 1.96
N LEU A 125 -41.93 -2.46 2.13
CA LEU A 125 -43.25 -3.02 2.45
C LEU A 125 -43.70 -2.66 3.88
N CYS A 126 -42.80 -2.69 4.87
CA CYS A 126 -43.09 -2.25 6.23
C CYS A 126 -43.45 -0.76 6.31
N ASP A 127 -42.77 0.10 5.54
CA ASP A 127 -43.11 1.52 5.42
C ASP A 127 -44.50 1.71 4.81
N LEU A 128 -44.82 0.97 3.75
CA LEU A 128 -46.14 0.99 3.13
C LEU A 128 -47.24 0.42 4.04
N LYS A 129 -46.97 -0.60 4.87
CA LYS A 129 -47.94 -1.09 5.88
C LYS A 129 -48.14 -0.09 7.04
N SER A 130 -47.06 0.47 7.57
CA SER A 130 -47.08 1.31 8.79
C SER A 130 -47.54 2.76 8.58
N LYS A 131 -47.44 3.33 7.36
CA LYS A 131 -47.71 4.76 7.09
C LYS A 131 -48.94 4.96 6.18
N PRO A 132 -50.18 5.09 6.72
CA PRO A 132 -51.38 5.34 5.91
C PRO A 132 -51.30 6.57 5.01
N ASN A 133 -50.70 7.66 5.50
CA ASN A 133 -50.52 8.90 4.72
C ASN A 133 -49.59 8.68 3.51
N PHE A 134 -48.63 7.76 3.61
CA PHE A 134 -47.72 7.40 2.51
C PHE A 134 -48.46 6.60 1.44
N ARG A 135 -49.34 5.65 1.84
CA ARG A 135 -50.26 4.98 0.90
C ARG A 135 -51.19 5.96 0.20
N ALA A 136 -51.78 6.88 0.95
CA ALA A 136 -52.68 7.91 0.42
C ALA A 136 -52.01 8.84 -0.59
N LYS A 137 -50.74 9.23 -0.37
CA LYS A 137 -49.94 10.04 -1.31
C LYS A 137 -49.89 9.43 -2.72
N PHE A 138 -49.84 8.10 -2.81
CA PHE A 138 -49.73 7.35 -4.07
C PHE A 138 -51.06 6.67 -4.49
N GLY A 139 -52.19 7.03 -3.86
CA GLY A 139 -53.51 6.48 -4.21
C GLY A 139 -53.67 4.98 -3.95
N LEU A 140 -52.83 4.37 -3.10
CA LEU A 140 -52.80 2.92 -2.90
C LEU A 140 -53.96 2.44 -2.02
N LYS A 141 -54.68 1.41 -2.48
CA LYS A 141 -55.69 0.72 -1.68
C LYS A 141 -55.04 -0.13 -0.59
N ASN A 142 -55.69 -0.25 0.56
CA ASN A 142 -55.20 -1.09 1.67
C ASN A 142 -55.06 -2.57 1.25
N ASP A 143 -55.98 -3.08 0.42
CA ASP A 143 -56.01 -4.47 -0.04
C ASP A 143 -54.80 -4.83 -0.94
N TRP A 144 -54.10 -3.84 -1.50
CA TRP A 144 -52.89 -4.03 -2.31
C TRP A 144 -51.62 -4.20 -1.47
N VAL A 145 -51.69 -3.95 -0.16
CA VAL A 145 -50.49 -3.81 0.71
C VAL A 145 -50.63 -4.58 2.02
N LEU A 146 -51.75 -4.44 2.72
CA LEU A 146 -51.93 -4.99 4.07
C LEU A 146 -51.98 -6.54 4.09
N PRO A 147 -52.68 -7.24 3.16
CA PRO A 147 -52.80 -8.70 3.19
C PRO A 147 -51.52 -9.48 2.86
N PHE A 148 -50.49 -8.84 2.29
CA PHE A 148 -49.27 -9.52 1.85
C PHE A 148 -48.26 -9.63 3.00
N ASP A 149 -48.20 -10.80 3.63
CA ASP A 149 -47.20 -11.11 4.66
C ASP A 149 -45.92 -11.71 4.06
N VAL A 150 -44.86 -11.71 4.87
CA VAL A 150 -43.53 -12.19 4.45
C VAL A 150 -43.54 -13.70 4.37
N ILE A 151 -43.32 -14.24 3.17
CA ILE A 151 -43.30 -15.69 2.92
C ILE A 151 -41.85 -16.17 3.04
N PRO A 152 -41.47 -17.00 4.03
CA PRO A 152 -40.12 -17.53 4.14
C PRO A 152 -39.86 -18.54 3.01
N ILE A 153 -38.77 -18.35 2.26
CA ILE A 153 -38.40 -19.21 1.12
C ILE A 153 -37.12 -20.00 1.43
N ILE A 154 -36.10 -19.31 1.92
CA ILE A 154 -34.74 -19.83 2.06
C ILE A 154 -34.40 -19.90 3.56
N ASN A 155 -33.76 -21.00 3.94
CA ASN A 155 -33.28 -21.23 5.29
C ASN A 155 -31.77 -21.50 5.20
N THR A 156 -30.96 -20.49 5.55
CA THR A 156 -29.50 -20.51 5.44
C THR A 156 -28.85 -20.60 6.82
N PRO A 157 -28.05 -21.65 7.09
CA PRO A 157 -27.33 -21.76 8.35
C PRO A 157 -26.26 -20.67 8.54
N GLU A 158 -25.51 -20.30 7.49
CA GLU A 158 -24.62 -19.11 7.48
C GLU A 158 -24.15 -18.66 6.06
N PHE A 159 -25.00 -18.90 5.04
CA PHE A 159 -25.02 -18.33 3.66
C PHE A 159 -24.04 -18.79 2.55
N GLY A 160 -24.67 -19.16 1.43
CA GLY A 160 -24.17 -19.45 0.07
C GLY A 160 -25.37 -19.87 -0.83
N ASP A 161 -25.33 -19.87 -2.16
CA ASP A 161 -24.30 -19.43 -3.12
C ASP A 161 -24.96 -19.07 -4.49
N ASN A 162 -24.21 -18.54 -5.48
CA ASN A 162 -24.76 -17.80 -6.64
C ASN A 162 -24.44 -18.34 -8.06
N LEU A 163 -25.32 -18.02 -9.02
CA LEU A 163 -25.18 -18.24 -10.49
C LEU A 163 -26.17 -17.30 -11.25
N LEU A 164 -26.16 -17.12 -12.59
CA LEU A 164 -25.25 -16.26 -13.38
C LEU A 164 -26.10 -15.10 -14.00
N ARG A 165 -25.52 -13.92 -14.29
CA ARG A 165 -26.16 -12.84 -15.09
C ARG A 165 -25.16 -12.19 -16.03
N SER A 166 -25.64 -11.75 -17.20
CA SER A 166 -24.85 -11.04 -18.23
C SER A 166 -25.35 -9.60 -18.43
N GLU A 167 -24.90 -8.69 -17.57
CA GLU A 167 -25.05 -7.22 -17.71
C GLU A 167 -23.78 -6.54 -17.17
N PRO A 168 -23.43 -5.32 -17.62
CA PRO A 168 -22.32 -4.57 -17.03
C PRO A 168 -22.64 -4.25 -15.57
N GLU A 169 -21.81 -4.73 -14.61
CA GLU A 169 -22.00 -4.49 -13.17
C GLU A 169 -22.07 -2.99 -12.82
N LYS A 170 -21.37 -2.17 -13.62
CA LYS A 170 -21.27 -0.71 -13.54
C LYS A 170 -21.34 -0.15 -14.97
N LYS A 171 -21.65 1.14 -15.10
CA LYS A 171 -21.59 1.82 -16.40
C LYS A 171 -20.16 1.78 -16.96
N VAL A 172 -20.01 1.22 -18.16
CA VAL A 172 -18.75 1.14 -18.90
C VAL A 172 -18.86 2.06 -20.12
N MET A 173 -17.82 2.86 -20.37
CA MET A 173 -17.74 3.75 -21.54
C MET A 173 -16.65 3.25 -22.48
N SER A 174 -16.92 3.24 -23.78
CA SER A 174 -15.93 2.96 -24.81
C SER A 174 -14.98 4.15 -25.01
N ARG A 175 -13.88 3.94 -25.76
CA ARG A 175 -13.00 5.03 -26.21
C ARG A 175 -13.68 5.99 -27.20
N SER A 176 -14.74 5.55 -27.90
CA SER A 176 -15.56 6.41 -28.78
C SER A 176 -16.57 7.28 -28.02
N GLY A 177 -16.76 7.04 -26.71
CA GLY A 177 -17.73 7.76 -25.89
C GLY A 177 -19.12 7.11 -25.83
N ASP A 178 -19.26 5.89 -26.35
CA ASP A 178 -20.50 5.11 -26.30
C ASP A 178 -20.64 4.37 -24.96
N GLU A 179 -21.86 4.20 -24.47
CA GLU A 179 -22.13 3.37 -23.29
C GLU A 179 -22.17 1.89 -23.68
N CYS A 180 -21.25 1.09 -23.14
CA CYS A 180 -21.12 -0.32 -23.51
C CYS A 180 -22.27 -1.17 -22.95
N VAL A 181 -22.69 -2.15 -23.75
CA VAL A 181 -23.70 -3.16 -23.41
C VAL A 181 -23.06 -4.56 -23.39
N VAL A 182 -23.70 -5.54 -22.76
CA VAL A 182 -23.31 -6.94 -22.94
C VAL A 182 -24.07 -7.52 -24.14
N ALA A 183 -23.33 -7.84 -25.19
CA ALA A 183 -23.83 -8.49 -26.40
C ALA A 183 -23.41 -9.98 -26.41
N LEU A 184 -24.23 -10.82 -27.06
CA LEU A 184 -23.88 -12.21 -27.37
C LEU A 184 -23.52 -12.29 -28.86
N THR A 185 -22.22 -12.37 -29.14
CA THR A 185 -21.64 -12.33 -30.48
C THR A 185 -20.62 -13.45 -30.66
N ASP A 186 -20.53 -13.96 -31.88
CA ASP A 186 -19.47 -14.89 -32.26
C ASP A 186 -18.13 -14.14 -32.27
N GLN A 187 -17.16 -14.62 -31.50
CA GLN A 187 -15.83 -14.03 -31.37
C GLN A 187 -14.80 -15.11 -31.03
N TRP A 188 -13.55 -14.89 -31.42
CA TRP A 188 -12.41 -15.64 -30.86
C TRP A 188 -12.07 -15.11 -29.47
N TYR A 189 -11.79 -16.01 -28.52
CA TYR A 189 -11.42 -15.67 -27.14
C TYR A 189 -10.48 -16.72 -26.55
N ILE A 190 -9.70 -16.33 -25.54
CA ILE A 190 -8.75 -17.22 -24.86
C ILE A 190 -9.38 -17.72 -23.57
N THR A 191 -9.42 -19.04 -23.37
CA THR A 191 -10.09 -19.72 -22.24
C THR A 191 -9.26 -19.74 -20.95
N TYR A 192 -8.75 -18.57 -20.53
CA TYR A 192 -8.00 -18.43 -19.27
C TYR A 192 -8.83 -18.93 -18.07
N GLY A 193 -8.51 -20.14 -17.60
CA GLY A 193 -9.26 -20.84 -16.55
C GLY A 193 -9.53 -22.31 -16.86
N GLU A 194 -9.59 -22.71 -18.14
CA GLU A 194 -9.79 -24.11 -18.54
C GLU A 194 -8.45 -24.80 -18.84
N PRO A 195 -8.15 -26.01 -18.33
CA PRO A 195 -6.86 -26.69 -18.58
C PRO A 195 -6.45 -26.84 -20.05
N LYS A 196 -7.42 -26.77 -20.97
CA LYS A 196 -7.23 -26.86 -22.42
C LYS A 196 -6.76 -25.57 -23.10
N TRP A 197 -6.66 -24.43 -22.39
CA TRP A 197 -6.19 -23.17 -23.00
C TRP A 197 -4.76 -23.28 -23.57
N MET A 198 -3.99 -24.27 -23.13
CA MET A 198 -2.64 -24.60 -23.63
C MET A 198 -2.63 -25.53 -24.87
N GLU A 199 -3.77 -26.08 -25.30
CA GLU A 199 -3.84 -26.96 -26.47
C GLU A 199 -3.81 -26.13 -27.77
N LYS A 200 -2.97 -26.52 -28.75
CA LYS A 200 -2.78 -25.78 -30.01
C LYS A 200 -4.00 -25.91 -30.95
N PHE A 201 -5.02 -25.08 -30.71
CA PHE A 201 -6.20 -24.93 -31.58
C PHE A 201 -6.16 -23.59 -32.30
N TRP A 202 -5.76 -23.61 -33.57
CA TRP A 202 -5.64 -22.40 -34.37
C TRP A 202 -5.54 -22.71 -35.86
N THR A 203 -6.38 -22.02 -36.63
CA THR A 203 -6.24 -21.77 -38.06
C THR A 203 -6.54 -20.29 -38.26
N TRP A 204 -5.66 -19.56 -38.96
CA TRP A 204 -5.86 -18.13 -39.23
C TRP A 204 -7.25 -17.85 -39.83
N ASP A 205 -7.91 -16.82 -39.31
CA ASP A 205 -9.16 -16.28 -39.83
C ASP A 205 -8.94 -14.79 -40.14
N GLU A 206 -8.86 -14.45 -41.43
CA GLU A 206 -8.54 -13.10 -41.92
C GLU A 206 -9.61 -12.04 -41.55
N VAL A 207 -10.78 -12.47 -41.05
CA VAL A 207 -11.89 -11.57 -40.67
C VAL A 207 -11.65 -10.90 -39.32
N PHE A 208 -10.86 -11.49 -38.42
CA PHE A 208 -10.68 -11.02 -37.05
C PHE A 208 -9.29 -10.41 -36.80
N LEU A 209 -9.26 -9.23 -36.19
CA LEU A 209 -8.03 -8.62 -35.68
C LEU A 209 -7.80 -9.06 -34.23
N VAL A 210 -6.56 -9.35 -33.88
CA VAL A 210 -6.13 -9.58 -32.49
C VAL A 210 -6.19 -8.25 -31.72
N GLU A 211 -6.70 -8.27 -30.49
CA GLU A 211 -6.82 -7.07 -29.66
C GLU A 211 -5.56 -6.78 -28.83
N SER A 212 -5.40 -5.51 -28.43
CA SER A 212 -4.19 -4.92 -27.87
C SER A 212 -3.65 -5.50 -26.54
N LEU A 213 -4.46 -6.21 -25.75
CA LEU A 213 -4.03 -6.90 -24.53
C LEU A 213 -3.63 -8.36 -24.82
N SER A 214 -3.90 -8.88 -26.02
CA SER A 214 -3.63 -10.25 -26.46
C SER A 214 -2.36 -10.37 -27.30
N ASP A 215 -2.05 -9.38 -28.15
CA ASP A 215 -0.79 -9.31 -28.90
C ASP A 215 0.40 -8.83 -28.04
N SER A 216 0.14 -7.93 -27.08
CA SER A 216 1.16 -7.32 -26.22
C SER A 216 1.65 -8.20 -25.07
N ILE A 217 1.45 -9.53 -25.13
CA ILE A 217 1.71 -10.42 -24.00
C ILE A 217 3.16 -10.93 -23.94
N ILE A 218 3.67 -11.55 -25.01
CA ILE A 218 4.98 -12.25 -25.03
C ILE A 218 6.07 -11.53 -25.84
N TYR A 219 5.79 -10.31 -26.31
CA TYR A 219 6.67 -9.51 -27.17
C TYR A 219 8.08 -9.22 -26.58
N MET A 220 8.28 -9.45 -25.27
CA MET A 220 9.59 -9.37 -24.63
C MET A 220 10.57 -10.42 -25.18
N ALA A 221 10.08 -11.58 -25.62
CA ALA A 221 10.90 -12.56 -26.34
C ALA A 221 11.37 -12.02 -27.70
N TYR A 222 10.53 -11.25 -28.40
CA TYR A 222 10.88 -10.61 -29.66
C TYR A 222 12.02 -9.58 -29.50
N TYR A 223 12.08 -8.85 -28.38
CA TYR A 223 13.19 -7.91 -28.12
C TYR A 223 14.58 -8.56 -28.16
N THR A 224 14.71 -9.84 -27.80
CA THR A 224 15.99 -10.55 -27.82
C THR A 224 16.54 -10.76 -29.23
N VAL A 225 15.68 -10.74 -30.25
CA VAL A 225 16.06 -11.00 -31.66
C VAL A 225 15.74 -9.86 -32.63
N CYS A 226 14.94 -8.87 -32.23
CA CYS A 226 14.48 -7.80 -33.13
C CYS A 226 15.63 -7.02 -33.75
N HIS A 227 16.76 -6.88 -33.06
CA HIS A 227 17.95 -6.18 -33.57
C HIS A 227 18.62 -6.89 -34.76
N PHE A 228 18.47 -8.22 -34.91
CA PHE A 228 18.89 -8.95 -36.12
C PHE A 228 17.93 -8.75 -37.30
N LEU A 229 16.64 -8.56 -37.02
CA LEU A 229 15.57 -8.52 -38.01
C LEU A 229 15.32 -7.10 -38.54
N GLN A 230 15.28 -6.12 -37.64
CA GLN A 230 14.93 -4.72 -37.89
C GLN A 230 16.13 -3.78 -37.95
N LYS A 231 17.29 -4.18 -37.38
CA LYS A 231 18.52 -3.36 -37.28
C LYS A 231 18.31 -1.94 -36.69
N GLY A 232 17.27 -1.76 -35.88
CA GLY A 232 16.93 -0.48 -35.24
C GLY A 232 15.88 0.38 -35.97
N ASP A 233 15.36 -0.07 -37.12
CA ASP A 233 14.21 0.57 -37.75
C ASP A 233 12.89 0.12 -37.08
N MET A 234 12.11 1.08 -36.56
CA MET A 234 10.85 0.84 -35.86
C MET A 234 9.78 0.17 -36.75
N TYR A 235 9.81 0.42 -38.07
CA TYR A 235 8.83 -0.11 -39.02
C TYR A 235 9.33 -1.34 -39.79
N GLY A 236 10.61 -1.70 -39.61
CA GLY A 236 11.29 -2.73 -40.40
C GLY A 236 11.84 -2.16 -41.71
N PRO A 237 13.14 -2.35 -42.03
CA PRO A 237 13.73 -1.72 -43.20
C PRO A 237 13.69 -2.66 -44.42
N ASP A 238 13.37 -2.10 -45.60
CA ASP A 238 13.50 -2.77 -46.91
C ASP A 238 14.91 -3.34 -47.18
N THR A 239 15.91 -2.89 -46.41
CA THR A 239 17.33 -3.27 -46.52
C THR A 239 17.78 -4.29 -45.47
N SER A 240 16.85 -4.91 -44.74
CA SER A 240 17.21 -6.01 -43.84
C SER A 240 17.81 -7.19 -44.59
N SER A 241 18.66 -7.94 -43.89
CA SER A 241 19.24 -9.19 -44.41
C SER A 241 18.30 -10.39 -44.23
N VAL A 242 17.17 -10.18 -43.55
CA VAL A 242 16.08 -11.13 -43.34
C VAL A 242 14.80 -10.46 -43.81
N LYS A 243 14.07 -11.08 -44.74
CA LYS A 243 12.76 -10.60 -45.17
C LYS A 243 11.66 -11.04 -44.20
N PRO A 244 10.54 -10.31 -44.08
CA PRO A 244 9.45 -10.66 -43.15
C PRO A 244 8.86 -12.06 -43.35
N GLU A 245 8.94 -12.63 -44.55
CA GLU A 245 8.34 -13.93 -44.89
C GLU A 245 9.25 -15.13 -44.56
N GLN A 246 10.52 -14.90 -44.24
CA GLN A 246 11.50 -15.97 -44.00
C GLN A 246 11.42 -16.62 -42.60
N PRO A 247 11.07 -15.92 -41.51
CA PRO A 247 10.87 -16.52 -40.19
C PRO A 247 9.56 -17.34 -40.11
N THR A 248 9.65 -18.63 -40.43
CA THR A 248 8.52 -19.57 -40.36
C THR A 248 8.21 -20.01 -38.91
N ASP A 249 7.04 -20.61 -38.70
CA ASP A 249 6.65 -21.25 -37.43
C ASP A 249 7.71 -22.24 -36.90
N GLU A 250 8.38 -22.99 -37.78
CA GLU A 250 9.47 -23.91 -37.39
C GLU A 250 10.66 -23.15 -36.78
N ILE A 251 11.02 -22.01 -37.37
CA ILE A 251 12.11 -21.15 -36.89
C ILE A 251 11.72 -20.55 -35.54
N TRP A 252 10.51 -20.01 -35.38
CA TRP A 252 10.06 -19.46 -34.10
C TRP A 252 9.99 -20.52 -32.99
N ASN A 253 9.52 -21.72 -33.32
CA ASN A 253 9.47 -22.85 -32.39
C ASN A 253 10.88 -23.30 -31.94
N PHE A 254 11.86 -23.32 -32.85
CA PHE A 254 13.27 -23.59 -32.53
C PHE A 254 13.91 -22.51 -31.64
N LEU A 255 13.64 -21.23 -31.95
CA LEU A 255 14.18 -20.09 -31.22
C LEU A 255 13.66 -20.04 -29.78
N PHE A 256 12.32 -20.05 -29.61
CA PHE A 256 11.70 -19.71 -28.33
C PHE A 256 11.12 -20.89 -27.54
N CYS A 257 10.66 -21.95 -28.23
CA CYS A 257 9.90 -23.04 -27.60
C CYS A 257 10.72 -24.34 -27.42
N GLY A 258 12.03 -24.29 -27.64
CA GLY A 258 12.90 -25.48 -27.55
C GLY A 258 12.65 -26.54 -28.64
N GLY A 259 12.01 -26.16 -29.76
CA GLY A 259 11.73 -27.04 -30.88
C GLY A 259 12.98 -27.60 -31.57
N PRO A 260 12.84 -28.64 -32.42
CA PRO A 260 13.94 -29.16 -33.22
C PRO A 260 14.43 -28.10 -34.22
N TYR A 261 15.68 -28.25 -34.67
CA TYR A 261 16.25 -27.39 -35.70
C TYR A 261 15.41 -27.46 -37.00
N PRO A 262 15.07 -26.33 -37.65
CA PRO A 262 14.17 -26.31 -38.81
C PRO A 262 14.71 -27.16 -39.98
N ALA A 263 13.84 -27.92 -40.63
CA ALA A 263 14.23 -28.90 -41.65
C ALA A 263 14.66 -28.25 -42.97
N SER A 264 14.09 -27.09 -43.27
CA SER A 264 14.44 -26.22 -44.39
C SER A 264 14.33 -24.76 -43.93
N SER A 265 15.38 -23.97 -44.14
CA SER A 265 15.42 -22.55 -43.75
C SER A 265 16.25 -21.76 -44.75
N ASP A 266 15.70 -20.65 -45.24
CA ASP A 266 16.43 -19.68 -46.06
C ASP A 266 17.40 -18.81 -45.22
N LEU A 267 17.28 -18.85 -43.88
CA LEU A 267 18.17 -18.17 -42.95
C LEU A 267 19.43 -19.00 -42.70
N SER A 268 20.58 -18.33 -42.64
CA SER A 268 21.86 -19.01 -42.43
C SER A 268 21.93 -19.65 -41.02
N PRO A 269 22.54 -20.85 -40.88
CA PRO A 269 22.69 -21.49 -39.57
C PRO A 269 23.45 -20.65 -38.54
N SER A 270 24.38 -19.82 -38.99
CA SER A 270 25.13 -18.91 -38.11
C SER A 270 24.29 -17.76 -37.56
N LEU A 271 23.19 -17.38 -38.24
CA LEU A 271 22.24 -16.37 -37.75
C LEU A 271 21.23 -17.00 -36.79
N LEU A 272 20.65 -18.15 -37.15
CA LEU A 272 19.70 -18.88 -36.30
C LEU A 272 20.30 -19.22 -34.93
N ASN A 273 21.53 -19.73 -34.89
CA ASN A 273 22.21 -20.05 -33.64
C ASN A 273 22.51 -18.81 -32.78
N LYS A 274 22.78 -17.64 -33.40
CA LYS A 274 22.96 -16.37 -32.66
C LYS A 274 21.65 -15.85 -32.08
N MET A 275 20.57 -15.88 -32.87
CA MET A 275 19.23 -15.51 -32.39
C MET A 275 18.79 -16.37 -31.21
N LYS A 276 19.05 -17.70 -31.29
CA LYS A 276 18.78 -18.62 -30.19
C LYS A 276 19.63 -18.33 -28.95
N GLN A 277 20.93 -18.06 -29.14
CA GLN A 277 21.84 -17.71 -28.05
C GLN A 277 21.46 -16.40 -27.35
N GLU A 278 21.05 -15.36 -28.08
CA GLU A 278 20.59 -14.10 -27.48
C GLU A 278 19.29 -14.30 -26.68
N PHE A 279 18.33 -15.09 -27.20
CA PHE A 279 17.14 -15.46 -26.43
C PHE A 279 17.49 -16.23 -25.15
N GLU A 280 18.30 -17.29 -25.25
CA GLU A 280 18.70 -18.11 -24.10
C GLU A 280 19.61 -17.37 -23.09
N TYR A 281 20.19 -16.23 -23.47
CA TYR A 281 20.99 -15.38 -22.60
C TYR A 281 20.15 -14.32 -21.86
N TRP A 282 19.27 -13.61 -22.58
CA TRP A 282 18.46 -12.52 -22.02
C TRP A 282 17.15 -12.97 -21.39
N TYR A 283 16.66 -14.16 -21.74
CA TYR A 283 15.39 -14.67 -21.27
C TYR A 283 15.62 -15.67 -20.13
N PRO A 284 14.73 -15.68 -19.11
CA PRO A 284 13.46 -14.98 -18.94
C PRO A 284 13.62 -13.57 -18.36
N LEU A 285 12.51 -12.85 -18.48
CA LEU A 285 12.31 -11.50 -17.97
C LEU A 285 12.36 -11.43 -16.43
N ASP A 286 13.43 -10.85 -15.85
CA ASP A 286 13.57 -10.71 -14.38
C ASP A 286 12.62 -9.71 -13.74
N LEU A 287 12.32 -8.64 -14.48
CA LEU A 287 11.67 -7.45 -13.94
C LEU A 287 10.79 -6.82 -15.00
N ARG A 288 9.48 -6.91 -14.77
CA ARG A 288 8.46 -6.17 -15.50
C ARG A 288 7.91 -5.07 -14.60
N VAL A 289 8.32 -3.83 -14.82
CA VAL A 289 7.76 -2.66 -14.13
C VAL A 289 6.50 -2.21 -14.88
N SER A 290 5.42 -1.93 -14.15
CA SER A 290 4.19 -1.37 -14.71
C SER A 290 3.31 -0.73 -13.63
N GLY A 291 2.24 -0.07 -14.05
CA GLY A 291 1.20 0.47 -13.18
C GLY A 291 0.29 -0.60 -12.58
N LYS A 292 -0.36 -0.26 -11.46
CA LYS A 292 -1.28 -1.17 -10.73
C LYS A 292 -2.54 -1.53 -11.53
N ASP A 293 -2.92 -0.68 -12.47
CA ASP A 293 -4.02 -0.84 -13.43
C ASP A 293 -3.82 -2.04 -14.37
N LEU A 294 -2.56 -2.40 -14.69
CA LEU A 294 -2.25 -3.54 -15.55
C LEU A 294 -2.25 -4.89 -14.82
N ILE A 295 -2.35 -4.91 -13.48
CA ILE A 295 -2.34 -6.15 -12.69
C ILE A 295 -3.50 -7.07 -13.07
N GLN A 296 -4.72 -6.52 -13.17
CA GLN A 296 -5.95 -7.29 -13.42
C GLN A 296 -6.16 -7.72 -14.88
N ASN A 297 -5.22 -7.37 -15.78
CA ASN A 297 -5.30 -7.67 -17.21
C ASN A 297 -3.91 -8.06 -17.74
N HIS A 298 -3.18 -7.13 -18.35
CA HIS A 298 -1.90 -7.35 -19.04
C HIS A 298 -0.89 -8.17 -18.24
N LEU A 299 -0.63 -7.85 -16.97
CA LEU A 299 0.35 -8.60 -16.16
C LEU A 299 -0.14 -10.01 -15.79
N THR A 300 -1.45 -10.20 -15.64
CA THR A 300 -2.03 -11.54 -15.43
C THR A 300 -1.90 -12.36 -16.71
N PHE A 301 -2.27 -11.80 -17.87
CA PHE A 301 -2.12 -12.46 -19.18
C PHE A 301 -0.64 -12.74 -19.49
N CYS A 302 0.25 -11.82 -19.15
CA CYS A 302 1.70 -11.98 -19.22
C CYS A 302 2.14 -13.26 -18.53
N ILE A 303 1.78 -13.45 -17.25
CA ILE A 303 2.11 -14.67 -16.49
C ILE A 303 1.52 -15.92 -17.16
N TYR A 304 0.24 -15.92 -17.54
CA TYR A 304 -0.39 -17.08 -18.18
C TYR A 304 0.40 -17.53 -19.43
N ASN A 305 0.67 -16.65 -20.37
CA ASN A 305 1.33 -17.05 -21.63
C ASN A 305 2.83 -17.27 -21.45
N HIS A 306 3.49 -16.56 -20.51
CA HIS A 306 4.88 -16.85 -20.17
C HIS A 306 5.03 -18.23 -19.54
N ILE A 307 4.07 -18.77 -18.77
CA ILE A 307 4.13 -20.16 -18.26
C ILE A 307 4.21 -21.18 -19.40
N ASN A 308 3.53 -20.94 -20.53
CA ASN A 308 3.61 -21.79 -21.72
C ASN A 308 4.99 -21.69 -22.42
N LEU A 309 5.70 -20.57 -22.22
CA LEU A 309 7.03 -20.30 -22.77
C LEU A 309 8.17 -20.72 -21.80
N SER A 310 7.93 -20.73 -20.48
CA SER A 310 8.95 -20.75 -19.43
C SER A 310 9.25 -22.12 -18.82
N GLN A 311 9.06 -23.22 -19.56
CA GLN A 311 9.67 -24.51 -19.16
C GLN A 311 11.20 -24.52 -19.36
N ALA A 312 11.80 -23.45 -19.88
CA ALA A 312 13.23 -23.28 -20.04
C ALA A 312 13.76 -21.92 -19.51
N ALA A 313 14.83 -22.00 -18.70
CA ALA A 313 15.79 -20.94 -18.31
C ALA A 313 15.42 -19.83 -17.29
N LEU A 314 16.48 -19.27 -16.67
CA LEU A 314 16.60 -18.13 -15.73
C LEU A 314 18.01 -17.47 -15.86
N ALA A 315 18.30 -16.16 -15.73
CA ALA A 315 17.58 -14.87 -15.91
C ALA A 315 18.59 -13.70 -15.62
N SER A 316 18.61 -12.55 -16.33
CA SER A 316 19.20 -11.26 -15.86
C SER A 316 18.92 -9.97 -16.70
N ARG A 317 19.12 -8.80 -16.05
CA ARG A 317 18.40 -7.50 -16.23
C ARG A 317 18.97 -6.48 -17.24
N THR A 318 18.20 -5.40 -17.46
CA THR A 318 18.31 -4.42 -18.57
C THR A 318 18.73 -2.97 -18.18
N ILE A 319 18.31 -1.96 -18.97
CA ILE A 319 19.14 -0.84 -19.47
C ILE A 319 18.63 0.59 -19.12
N ARG A 320 19.48 1.57 -19.46
CA ARG A 320 19.47 3.02 -19.26
C ARG A 320 18.81 3.79 -20.41
N GLU A 321 17.97 4.79 -20.10
CA GLU A 321 17.68 5.95 -20.99
C GLU A 321 17.04 7.25 -20.42
N PRO A 322 16.72 7.46 -19.11
CA PRO A 322 16.11 8.73 -18.62
C PRO A 322 17.02 9.98 -18.55
N ILE A 323 18.02 10.14 -19.43
CA ILE A 323 19.21 10.96 -19.11
C ILE A 323 19.06 12.48 -19.36
N GLU A 324 18.15 12.93 -20.22
CA GLU A 324 18.40 14.16 -20.98
C GLU A 324 17.74 15.46 -20.47
N GLU A 325 16.68 15.43 -19.65
CA GLU A 325 15.86 16.64 -19.42
C GLU A 325 16.24 17.51 -18.19
N PHE A 326 16.36 16.94 -16.98
CA PHE A 326 16.72 17.70 -15.76
C PHE A 326 18.14 17.37 -15.27
N SER A 327 18.98 16.87 -16.18
CA SER A 327 19.99 15.83 -15.93
C SER A 327 19.36 14.54 -15.40
N ALA A 328 19.88 13.40 -15.86
CA ALA A 328 19.50 12.05 -15.45
C ALA A 328 19.29 11.92 -13.93
N ASP A 329 20.22 12.49 -13.18
CA ASP A 329 20.37 12.21 -11.76
C ASP A 329 19.32 12.95 -10.94
N ALA A 330 18.98 14.21 -11.26
CA ALA A 330 17.95 14.94 -10.52
C ALA A 330 16.52 14.40 -10.78
N THR A 331 16.21 13.98 -12.02
CA THR A 331 14.93 13.32 -12.32
C THR A 331 14.83 11.99 -11.58
N ARG A 332 15.87 11.15 -11.66
CA ARG A 332 15.90 9.84 -11.00
C ARG A 332 15.86 9.95 -9.48
N PHE A 333 16.52 10.95 -8.91
CA PHE A 333 16.47 11.27 -7.48
C PHE A 333 15.03 11.59 -7.04
N SER A 334 14.33 12.41 -7.81
CA SER A 334 12.97 12.85 -7.50
C SER A 334 11.93 11.75 -7.69
N LEU A 335 12.11 10.91 -8.72
CA LEU A 335 11.29 9.71 -8.94
C LEU A 335 11.53 8.65 -7.85
N ALA A 336 12.76 8.52 -7.35
CA ALA A 336 13.08 7.66 -6.22
C ALA A 336 12.43 8.15 -4.90
N ASP A 337 12.26 9.46 -4.67
CA ASP A 337 11.56 9.96 -3.47
C ASP A 337 10.02 9.89 -3.58
N ALA A 338 9.47 9.70 -4.79
CA ALA A 338 8.03 9.89 -5.04
C ALA A 338 7.12 8.89 -4.31
N ALA A 339 7.46 7.60 -4.31
CA ALA A 339 6.88 6.53 -3.46
C ALA A 339 7.55 5.17 -3.74
N ASP A 340 7.61 4.30 -2.71
CA ASP A 340 8.04 2.88 -2.83
C ASP A 340 6.86 1.87 -2.74
N GLY A 341 5.63 2.33 -2.49
CA GLY A 341 4.46 1.47 -2.21
C GLY A 341 3.36 1.55 -3.27
N MET A 342 2.30 0.73 -3.13
CA MET A 342 1.16 0.69 -4.08
C MET A 342 0.22 1.92 -4.04
N GLY A 343 0.53 2.92 -3.22
CA GLY A 343 -0.14 4.22 -3.24
C GLY A 343 0.26 5.02 -4.48
N ASP A 344 -0.47 6.09 -4.78
CA ASP A 344 -0.14 6.95 -5.92
C ASP A 344 1.14 7.76 -5.62
N ALA A 345 2.15 7.62 -6.48
CA ALA A 345 3.42 8.32 -6.35
C ALA A 345 3.24 9.82 -6.61
N THR A 346 3.87 10.66 -5.77
CA THR A 346 3.75 12.13 -5.89
C THR A 346 5.09 12.74 -6.29
N PHE A 347 5.17 13.29 -7.50
CA PHE A 347 6.36 14.02 -7.95
C PHE A 347 6.33 15.47 -7.48
N VAL A 348 7.35 15.91 -6.75
CA VAL A 348 7.42 17.26 -6.14
C VAL A 348 8.58 18.05 -6.75
N PHE A 349 8.25 19.09 -7.52
CA PHE A 349 9.24 19.89 -8.25
C PHE A 349 10.24 20.63 -7.34
N GLU A 350 9.84 21.01 -6.12
CA GLU A 350 10.75 21.62 -5.14
C GLU A 350 11.83 20.63 -4.66
N MET A 351 11.52 19.33 -4.59
CA MET A 351 12.53 18.31 -4.21
C MET A 351 13.53 18.08 -5.34
N ALA A 352 13.09 18.10 -6.61
CA ALA A 352 13.98 18.04 -7.77
C ALA A 352 15.01 19.18 -7.76
N ASN A 353 14.55 20.41 -7.54
CA ASN A 353 15.43 21.58 -7.43
C ASN A 353 16.37 21.51 -6.21
N ALA A 354 15.94 20.92 -5.10
CA ALA A 354 16.78 20.72 -3.92
C ALA A 354 17.85 19.63 -4.11
N ALA A 355 17.58 18.60 -4.92
CA ALA A 355 18.48 17.50 -5.21
C ALA A 355 19.70 17.94 -6.05
N VAL A 356 19.49 18.80 -7.05
CA VAL A 356 20.53 19.39 -7.92
C VAL A 356 21.69 19.99 -7.12
N LEU A 357 21.41 20.53 -5.93
CA LEU A 357 22.39 21.28 -5.12
C LEU A 357 23.26 20.42 -4.19
N ARG A 358 23.04 19.11 -4.06
CA ARG A 358 23.47 18.38 -2.85
C ARG A 358 24.22 17.04 -3.05
N LEU A 359 24.37 16.53 -4.27
CA LEU A 359 24.91 15.18 -4.59
C LEU A 359 26.29 14.84 -3.95
N THR A 360 26.37 13.79 -3.11
CA THR A 360 27.58 13.00 -2.69
C THR A 360 27.16 11.80 -1.82
N LYS A 361 28.00 10.75 -1.68
CA LYS A 361 27.60 9.40 -1.20
C LYS A 361 28.56 8.83 -0.14
N ASP A 362 28.02 8.13 0.88
CA ASP A 362 28.77 7.25 1.82
C ASP A 362 27.89 6.51 2.89
N ILE A 363 26.60 6.26 2.64
CA ILE A 363 25.82 5.26 3.40
C ILE A 363 25.52 4.07 2.49
N MET A 364 26.59 3.32 2.20
CA MET A 364 26.57 2.26 1.20
C MET A 364 25.84 1.01 1.69
N ASP A 365 26.15 0.48 2.87
CA ASP A 365 25.63 -0.83 3.29
C ASP A 365 24.09 -0.84 3.50
N ALA A 366 23.51 0.25 4.02
CA ALA A 366 22.05 0.37 4.17
C ALA A 366 21.37 0.74 2.85
N GLY A 367 21.99 1.62 2.05
CA GLY A 367 21.49 1.98 0.72
C GLY A 367 21.48 0.79 -0.24
N GLU A 368 22.55 -0.03 -0.25
CA GLU A 368 22.65 -1.26 -1.07
C GLU A 368 21.58 -2.29 -0.68
N LYS A 369 21.30 -2.45 0.62
CA LYS A 369 20.17 -3.29 1.08
C LYS A 369 18.85 -2.76 0.51
N ASN A 370 18.55 -1.47 0.73
CA ASN A 370 17.29 -0.87 0.28
C ASN A 370 17.15 -0.88 -1.25
N TYR A 371 18.23 -0.68 -2.00
CA TYR A 371 18.28 -0.85 -3.46
C TYR A 371 18.00 -2.31 -3.89
N SER A 372 18.50 -3.31 -3.15
CA SER A 372 18.22 -4.72 -3.44
C SER A 372 16.77 -5.12 -3.12
N GLU A 373 16.12 -4.41 -2.18
CA GLU A 373 14.71 -4.56 -1.81
C GLU A 373 13.77 -3.64 -2.62
N TYR A 374 14.29 -2.92 -3.62
CA TYR A 374 13.56 -1.95 -4.47
C TYR A 374 12.91 -0.78 -3.71
N LEU A 375 13.36 -0.52 -2.47
CA LEU A 375 12.92 0.61 -1.64
C LEU A 375 13.76 1.84 -2.01
N PHE A 376 13.49 2.43 -3.18
CA PHE A 376 14.31 3.49 -3.75
C PHE A 376 14.29 4.77 -2.90
N ARG A 377 13.17 5.09 -2.24
CA ARG A 377 13.05 6.22 -1.32
C ARG A 377 13.86 6.02 -0.06
N GLU A 378 13.77 4.84 0.57
CA GLU A 378 14.58 4.55 1.75
C GLU A 378 16.07 4.35 1.40
N ALA A 379 16.40 3.89 0.19
CA ALA A 379 17.77 3.88 -0.34
C ALA A 379 18.32 5.30 -0.54
N LEU A 380 17.47 6.24 -0.95
CA LEU A 380 17.79 7.66 -1.09
C LEU A 380 17.99 8.34 0.27
N LYS A 381 17.03 8.18 1.18
CA LYS A 381 17.09 8.71 2.54
C LYS A 381 18.36 8.27 3.27
N THR A 382 18.60 6.96 3.31
CA THR A 382 19.81 6.41 3.93
C THR A 382 21.05 6.79 3.14
N GLY A 383 21.14 6.42 1.85
CA GLY A 383 22.35 6.57 1.03
C GLY A 383 22.86 8.00 0.83
N PHE A 384 21.98 8.99 1.03
CA PHE A 384 22.24 10.39 0.69
C PHE A 384 21.86 11.40 1.78
N TYR A 385 20.60 11.46 2.23
CA TYR A 385 20.16 12.50 3.19
C TYR A 385 20.83 12.32 4.57
N ASP A 386 20.80 11.09 5.10
CA ASP A 386 21.42 10.75 6.38
C ASP A 386 22.95 10.92 6.33
N LEU A 387 23.57 10.73 5.16
CA LEU A 387 24.99 10.98 4.97
C LEU A 387 25.31 12.46 5.05
N GLN A 388 24.57 13.29 4.31
CA GLN A 388 24.83 14.71 4.27
C GLN A 388 24.70 15.30 5.68
N ALA A 389 23.70 14.85 6.45
CA ALA A 389 23.58 15.14 7.87
C ALA A 389 24.82 14.70 8.68
N ALA A 390 25.26 13.44 8.54
CA ALA A 390 26.44 12.93 9.25
C ALA A 390 27.75 13.66 8.89
N SER A 391 27.91 14.13 7.64
CA SER A 391 29.09 14.89 7.25
C SER A 391 29.02 16.36 7.64
N ASP A 392 27.84 16.98 7.68
CA ASP A 392 27.67 18.32 8.22
C ASP A 392 27.88 18.33 9.74
N GLU A 393 27.47 17.26 10.43
CA GLU A 393 27.81 17.00 11.83
C GLU A 393 29.32 16.85 12.03
N TYR A 394 30.00 15.99 11.26
CA TYR A 394 31.46 15.84 11.32
C TYR A 394 32.19 17.18 11.10
N ARG A 395 31.75 17.95 10.08
CA ARG A 395 32.26 19.31 9.82
C ARG A 395 32.08 20.24 11.01
N PHE A 396 30.93 20.20 11.66
CA PHE A 396 30.64 21.03 12.82
C PHE A 396 31.52 20.64 14.02
N SER A 397 31.69 19.34 14.28
CA SER A 397 32.51 18.80 15.37
C SER A 397 34.00 19.10 15.22
N CYS A 398 34.56 19.00 14.00
CA CYS A 398 35.99 19.27 13.73
C CYS A 398 36.43 20.73 14.01
N SER A 399 35.49 21.67 14.08
CA SER A 399 35.71 23.07 14.49
C SER A 399 36.98 23.74 13.91
N SER A 400 37.95 24.12 14.74
CA SER A 400 39.21 24.78 14.34
C SER A 400 40.36 23.82 14.04
N GLY A 401 40.21 22.51 14.31
CA GLY A 401 41.21 21.50 13.96
C GLY A 401 41.22 21.14 12.47
N GLY A 402 40.17 21.53 11.74
CA GLY A 402 39.94 21.14 10.35
C GLY A 402 39.40 19.71 10.23
N MET A 403 38.72 19.43 9.11
CA MET A 403 38.27 18.08 8.79
C MET A 403 39.47 17.25 8.28
N ASN A 404 39.55 15.99 8.67
CA ASN A 404 40.63 15.10 8.22
C ASN A 404 40.55 14.90 6.70
N CYS A 405 41.65 15.20 6.02
CA CYS A 405 41.74 15.16 4.56
C CYS A 405 41.43 13.76 4.00
N ASP A 406 41.96 12.70 4.60
CA ASP A 406 41.75 11.32 4.13
C ASP A 406 40.29 10.86 4.31
N LEU A 407 39.60 11.31 5.36
CA LEU A 407 38.18 11.04 5.56
C LEU A 407 37.31 11.82 4.56
N LEU A 408 37.68 13.06 4.22
CA LEU A 408 37.04 13.80 3.12
C LEU A 408 37.27 13.12 1.77
N TRP A 409 38.50 12.66 1.48
CA TRP A 409 38.82 11.93 0.25
C TRP A 409 38.14 10.56 0.19
N ARG A 410 37.90 9.89 1.32
CA ARG A 410 37.07 8.68 1.39
C ARG A 410 35.61 8.98 1.02
N ARG A 411 35.01 10.02 1.63
CA ARG A 411 33.67 10.52 1.25
C ARG A 411 33.59 10.92 -0.24
N MET A 412 34.68 11.45 -0.80
CA MET A 412 34.78 11.80 -2.23
C MET A 412 35.21 10.62 -3.13
N GLY A 413 35.35 9.40 -2.60
CA GLY A 413 35.49 8.16 -3.37
C GLY A 413 36.90 7.60 -3.56
N LEU A 414 37.96 8.11 -2.92
CA LEU A 414 39.35 7.70 -3.18
C LEU A 414 39.90 6.53 -2.35
N SER A 415 39.14 5.90 -1.43
CA SER A 415 39.65 4.69 -0.75
C SER A 415 38.57 3.76 -0.20
N SER A 416 38.40 2.61 -0.86
CA SER A 416 37.54 1.53 -0.37
C SER A 416 38.27 0.64 0.65
N LYS A 417 38.02 0.87 1.94
CA LYS A 417 38.33 -0.09 3.02
C LYS A 417 37.18 -0.15 4.03
N ARG A 418 36.51 -1.32 4.09
CA ARG A 418 35.42 -1.63 5.03
C ARG A 418 35.87 -1.48 6.49
N GLY A 419 35.11 -0.74 7.30
CA GLY A 419 35.42 -0.43 8.69
C GLY A 419 34.50 -1.12 9.72
N GLY A 420 34.82 -2.36 10.10
CA GLY A 420 33.99 -3.19 10.99
C GLY A 420 33.95 -2.81 12.48
N ARG A 421 33.95 -1.52 12.86
CA ARG A 421 33.93 -1.06 14.27
C ARG A 421 33.00 0.14 14.55
N MET A 422 31.98 0.35 13.72
CA MET A 422 31.24 1.63 13.70
C MET A 422 30.11 1.78 14.76
N PHE A 423 29.57 0.70 15.33
CA PHE A 423 28.37 0.77 16.18
C PHE A 423 28.60 1.51 17.52
N THR A 424 29.69 1.22 18.23
CA THR A 424 30.02 1.87 19.50
C THR A 424 30.22 3.38 19.35
N PHE A 425 30.94 3.80 18.30
CA PHE A 425 31.15 5.23 18.00
C PHE A 425 29.85 5.94 17.61
N LYS A 426 28.94 5.27 16.86
CA LYS A 426 27.61 5.83 16.59
C LYS A 426 26.82 6.04 17.88
N LYS A 427 26.77 5.06 18.80
CA LYS A 427 26.11 5.22 20.11
C LYS A 427 26.74 6.34 20.95
N ALA A 428 28.08 6.44 20.97
CA ALA A 428 28.80 7.51 21.69
C ALA A 428 28.48 8.91 21.13
N ASN A 429 28.38 9.04 19.80
CA ASN A 429 28.03 10.30 19.16
C ASN A 429 26.55 10.68 19.38
N THR A 430 25.62 9.73 19.30
CA THR A 430 24.21 9.97 19.66
C THR A 430 24.08 10.45 21.11
N TYR A 431 24.79 9.79 22.04
CA TYR A 431 24.86 10.22 23.44
C TYR A 431 25.39 11.66 23.59
N LEU A 432 26.45 12.04 22.86
CA LEU A 432 26.99 13.41 22.87
C LEU A 432 25.96 14.45 22.40
N GLN A 433 25.23 14.19 21.30
CA GLN A 433 24.21 15.11 20.79
C GLN A 433 23.01 15.24 21.75
N ASP A 434 22.49 14.11 22.25
CA ASP A 434 21.39 14.12 23.23
C ASP A 434 21.79 14.81 24.54
N SER A 435 23.06 14.67 24.95
CA SER A 435 23.66 15.36 26.08
C SER A 435 23.67 16.88 25.89
N ILE A 436 24.13 17.35 24.73
CA ILE A 436 24.12 18.79 24.37
C ILE A 436 22.68 19.33 24.33
N VAL A 437 21.75 18.63 23.67
CA VAL A 437 20.35 19.05 23.55
C VAL A 437 19.66 19.11 24.91
N SER A 438 19.90 18.13 25.79
CA SER A 438 19.35 18.09 27.15
C SER A 438 19.91 19.21 28.01
N THR A 439 21.23 19.44 27.94
CA THR A 439 21.92 20.53 28.64
C THR A 439 21.41 21.90 28.17
N ARG A 440 21.23 22.10 26.85
CA ARG A 440 20.65 23.33 26.28
C ARG A 440 19.22 23.57 26.78
N LYS A 441 18.37 22.54 26.86
CA LYS A 441 17.00 22.64 27.38
C LYS A 441 16.97 23.01 28.88
N LEU A 442 17.91 22.49 29.68
CA LEU A 442 18.00 22.81 31.11
C LEU A 442 18.54 24.23 31.34
N PHE A 443 19.58 24.63 30.59
CA PHE A 443 20.11 25.99 30.55
C PHE A 443 19.01 27.02 30.22
N GLN A 444 18.22 26.77 29.16
CA GLN A 444 17.10 27.64 28.79
C GLN A 444 16.03 27.72 29.88
N LYS A 445 15.74 26.63 30.61
CA LYS A 445 14.75 26.63 31.71
C LYS A 445 15.21 27.47 32.91
N GLN A 446 16.50 27.43 33.26
CA GLN A 446 17.03 28.25 34.35
C GLN A 446 17.11 29.73 33.96
N VAL A 447 17.57 30.03 32.74
CA VAL A 447 17.65 31.42 32.23
C VAL A 447 16.27 32.07 32.05
N SER A 448 15.23 31.32 31.70
CA SER A 448 13.87 31.87 31.47
C SER A 448 13.02 32.06 32.72
N GLY A 449 13.35 31.38 33.83
CA GLY A 449 12.60 31.44 35.08
C GLY A 449 11.21 30.79 35.02
N SER A 450 10.70 30.39 36.19
CA SER A 450 9.38 29.75 36.34
C SER A 450 8.21 30.76 36.25
N SER A 451 8.03 31.36 35.08
CA SER A 451 6.98 32.35 34.81
C SER A 451 5.56 31.76 34.85
N LYS A 452 4.95 31.76 36.04
CA LYS A 452 3.49 31.85 36.21
C LYS A 452 3.15 32.94 37.21
N LYS A 453 2.53 34.02 36.70
CA LYS A 453 2.00 35.23 37.39
C LYS A 453 3.02 36.24 37.92
N ALA A 454 3.24 37.33 37.17
CA ALA A 454 2.75 38.68 37.49
C ALA A 454 3.39 39.73 36.56
N LYS A 455 2.65 40.77 36.15
CA LYS A 455 3.22 41.95 35.48
C LYS A 455 3.76 42.93 36.51
N ALA A 456 5.06 43.23 36.47
CA ALA A 456 5.64 44.50 36.96
C ALA A 456 7.02 44.72 36.31
N ASN A 457 7.31 45.95 35.88
CA ASN A 457 8.62 46.31 35.35
C ASN A 457 9.65 46.44 36.48
N VAL A 458 10.68 45.58 36.47
CA VAL A 458 12.01 45.91 37.03
C VAL A 458 13.06 45.33 36.10
N SER A 459 14.00 46.17 35.66
CA SER A 459 15.17 45.76 34.87
C SER A 459 16.23 45.13 35.77
N SER A 460 16.12 43.84 36.06
CA SER A 460 17.21 43.06 36.65
C SER A 460 18.00 42.37 35.54
N GLN A 461 19.29 42.70 35.41
CA GLN A 461 20.23 41.87 34.64
C GLN A 461 20.32 40.49 35.31
N GLN A 462 19.66 39.48 34.72
CA GLN A 462 19.94 38.10 35.08
C GLN A 462 21.29 37.73 34.47
N ASN A 463 22.29 37.51 35.32
CA ASN A 463 23.59 37.03 34.89
C ASN A 463 23.43 35.69 34.17
N LYS A 464 23.79 35.65 32.88
CA LYS A 464 23.86 34.41 32.11
C LYS A 464 24.95 33.52 32.73
N PRO A 465 24.69 32.25 33.09
CA PRO A 465 25.74 31.39 33.62
C PRO A 465 26.87 31.20 32.60
N THR A 466 28.10 31.44 33.03
CA THR A 466 29.32 31.28 32.20
C THR A 466 30.06 29.97 32.48
N VAL A 467 29.73 29.30 33.58
CA VAL A 467 30.29 28.02 34.01
C VAL A 467 29.18 26.96 33.96
N SER A 468 29.54 25.70 33.70
CA SER A 468 28.64 24.56 33.95
C SER A 468 29.42 23.37 34.51
N LEU A 469 28.83 22.71 35.50
CA LEU A 469 29.31 21.46 36.09
C LEU A 469 28.40 20.32 35.62
N VAL A 470 28.93 19.38 34.85
CA VAL A 470 28.20 18.22 34.32
C VAL A 470 28.54 16.99 35.14
N PHE A 471 27.57 16.49 35.89
CA PHE A 471 27.71 15.28 36.69
C PHE A 471 27.32 14.03 35.89
N VAL A 472 28.16 13.00 35.95
CA VAL A 472 28.02 11.73 35.23
C VAL A 472 28.10 10.56 36.22
N ASN A 473 27.37 9.48 35.93
CA ASN A 473 27.60 8.17 36.57
C ASN A 473 27.78 7.09 35.49
N GLU A 474 29.00 6.62 35.30
CA GLU A 474 29.34 5.62 34.27
C GLU A 474 28.92 4.18 34.65
N GLN A 475 28.34 3.97 35.83
CA GLN A 475 27.89 2.66 36.29
C GLN A 475 26.42 2.63 36.72
N TYR A 476 25.70 1.56 36.39
CA TYR A 476 24.40 1.26 36.98
C TYR A 476 24.59 0.74 38.42
N ASP A 477 24.03 1.47 39.38
CA ASP A 477 24.08 1.15 40.81
C ASP A 477 22.68 0.93 41.42
N GLY A 478 22.66 0.52 42.70
CA GLY A 478 21.43 0.30 43.46
C GLY A 478 20.45 -0.63 42.77
N TRP A 479 19.17 -0.22 42.70
CA TRP A 479 18.11 -1.09 42.18
C TRP A 479 18.23 -1.40 40.69
N LYS A 480 18.84 -0.50 39.89
CA LYS A 480 19.00 -0.70 38.45
C LYS A 480 20.03 -1.78 38.15
N LYS A 481 21.14 -1.80 38.90
CA LYS A 481 22.18 -2.84 38.82
C LYS A 481 21.58 -4.25 38.94
N GLU A 482 20.75 -4.44 39.96
CA GLU A 482 20.16 -5.75 40.23
C GLU A 482 19.09 -6.13 39.21
N CYS A 483 18.30 -5.17 38.71
CA CYS A 483 17.39 -5.42 37.58
C CYS A 483 18.15 -5.94 36.35
N LEU A 484 19.33 -5.38 36.04
CA LEU A 484 20.17 -5.84 34.93
C LEU A 484 20.78 -7.23 35.21
N ASN A 485 21.25 -7.49 36.43
CA ASN A 485 21.74 -8.81 36.86
C ASN A 485 20.66 -9.90 36.71
N ILE A 486 19.42 -9.61 37.16
CA ILE A 486 18.28 -10.53 37.07
C ILE A 486 17.87 -10.74 35.62
N LEU A 487 17.77 -9.70 34.80
CA LEU A 487 17.50 -9.86 33.36
C LEU A 487 18.58 -10.71 32.67
N ARG A 488 19.86 -10.54 33.05
CA ARG A 488 20.97 -11.32 32.49
C ARG A 488 20.90 -12.79 32.89
N SER A 489 20.54 -13.10 34.15
CA SER A 489 20.39 -14.49 34.62
C SER A 489 19.12 -15.18 34.10
N LYS A 490 18.15 -14.40 33.60
CA LYS A 490 16.85 -14.85 33.08
C LYS A 490 16.67 -14.63 31.57
N PHE A 491 17.77 -14.46 30.83
CA PHE A 491 17.80 -14.41 29.38
C PHE A 491 18.43 -15.70 28.81
N ASP A 492 17.71 -16.39 27.93
CA ASP A 492 18.23 -17.54 27.21
C ASP A 492 18.89 -17.09 25.90
N SER A 493 20.19 -17.31 25.78
CA SER A 493 20.99 -16.97 24.60
C SER A 493 20.70 -17.85 23.38
N VAL A 494 20.11 -19.04 23.56
CA VAL A 494 19.78 -19.97 22.47
C VAL A 494 18.45 -19.59 21.82
N THR A 495 17.38 -19.44 22.61
CA THR A 495 16.06 -19.02 22.08
C THR A 495 15.92 -17.52 21.87
N ARG A 496 16.84 -16.71 22.41
CA ARG A 496 16.77 -15.23 22.46
C ARG A 496 15.51 -14.71 23.16
N THR A 497 15.04 -15.42 24.18
CA THR A 497 13.86 -15.04 24.95
C THR A 497 14.18 -14.76 26.42
N PHE A 498 13.33 -13.96 27.05
CA PHE A 498 13.30 -13.83 28.51
C PHE A 498 12.25 -14.78 29.08
N VAL A 499 12.49 -15.28 30.30
CA VAL A 499 11.45 -15.99 31.05
C VAL A 499 10.21 -15.10 31.28
N PRO A 500 9.03 -15.69 31.55
CA PRO A 500 7.81 -14.93 31.81
C PRO A 500 7.96 -13.87 32.90
N ASP A 501 7.31 -12.72 32.72
CA ASP A 501 7.32 -11.59 33.67
C ASP A 501 7.06 -11.99 35.15
N PRO A 502 6.15 -12.93 35.48
CA PRO A 502 5.94 -13.38 36.86
C PRO A 502 7.21 -13.92 37.55
N GLU A 503 8.07 -14.67 36.84
CA GLU A 503 9.31 -15.20 37.40
C GLU A 503 10.37 -14.10 37.64
N ILE A 504 10.39 -13.07 36.79
CA ILE A 504 11.29 -11.92 36.94
C ILE A 504 10.87 -11.07 38.13
N VAL A 505 9.55 -10.88 38.33
CA VAL A 505 9.01 -10.18 39.51
C VAL A 505 9.28 -10.97 40.80
N GLU A 506 9.22 -12.30 40.75
CA GLU A 506 9.54 -13.13 41.91
C GLU A 506 11.04 -13.13 42.23
N ALA A 507 11.91 -13.19 41.23
CA ALA A 507 13.36 -12.99 41.40
C ALA A 507 13.68 -11.60 42.00
N LEU A 508 12.96 -10.54 41.60
CA LEU A 508 13.09 -9.21 42.21
C LEU A 508 12.69 -9.17 43.69
N ARG A 509 11.66 -9.90 44.10
CA ARG A 509 11.24 -10.01 45.51
C ARG A 509 12.24 -10.76 46.38
N GLN A 510 12.95 -11.72 45.80
CA GLN A 510 13.97 -12.51 46.50
C GLN A 510 15.33 -11.79 46.56
N SER A 511 15.54 -10.79 45.70
CA SER A 511 16.75 -9.94 45.68
C SER A 511 16.89 -9.06 46.94
N PRO A 512 18.09 -8.48 47.21
CA PRO A 512 18.31 -7.55 48.33
C PRO A 512 17.36 -6.33 48.34
N ILE A 513 16.84 -5.92 47.18
CA ILE A 513 15.91 -4.79 47.04
C ILE A 513 14.48 -5.21 47.43
N GLY A 514 14.14 -6.48 47.27
CA GLY A 514 12.87 -7.06 47.70
C GLY A 514 12.69 -7.06 49.22
N GLN A 515 13.81 -7.01 49.96
CA GLN A 515 13.87 -6.97 51.42
C GLN A 515 13.91 -5.54 51.99
N ASP A 516 14.01 -4.52 51.14
CA ASP A 516 14.00 -3.11 51.54
C ASP A 516 12.58 -2.65 51.92
N ALA A 517 12.46 -1.87 53.00
CA ALA A 517 11.20 -1.31 53.49
C ALA A 517 10.44 -0.50 52.43
N ASN A 518 11.16 0.08 51.46
CA ASN A 518 10.60 0.87 50.37
C ASN A 518 10.28 0.08 49.08
N PHE A 519 10.36 -1.26 49.09
CA PHE A 519 10.21 -2.11 47.88
C PHE A 519 8.97 -1.77 47.03
N LYS A 520 7.81 -1.47 47.63
CA LYS A 520 6.58 -1.10 46.87
C LYS A 520 6.74 0.16 46.00
N GLN A 521 7.61 1.09 46.39
CA GLN A 521 7.92 2.29 45.60
C GLN A 521 8.95 1.96 44.51
N THR A 522 10.00 1.22 44.87
CA THR A 522 11.05 0.78 43.93
C THR A 522 10.49 -0.11 42.83
N GLN A 523 9.60 -1.06 43.16
CA GLN A 523 8.96 -1.97 42.21
C GLN A 523 8.20 -1.23 41.09
N LYS A 524 7.57 -0.07 41.40
CA LYS A 524 6.91 0.77 40.39
C LYS A 524 7.90 1.42 39.40
N GLN A 525 9.15 1.62 39.81
CA GLN A 525 10.24 2.12 38.96
C GLN A 525 10.95 0.99 38.20
N CYS A 526 11.03 -0.21 38.79
CA CYS A 526 11.60 -1.40 38.15
C CYS A 526 10.84 -1.81 36.88
N MET A 527 9.50 -1.88 36.91
CA MET A 527 8.74 -2.45 35.78
C MET A 527 8.91 -1.70 34.45
N PRO A 528 8.86 -0.34 34.38
CA PRO A 528 9.19 0.39 33.16
C PRO A 528 10.63 0.18 32.70
N PHE A 529 11.59 0.16 33.63
CA PHE A 529 13.01 -0.03 33.33
C PHE A 529 13.30 -1.44 32.78
N LEU A 530 12.68 -2.47 33.34
CA LEU A 530 12.76 -3.84 32.84
C LEU A 530 12.23 -3.95 31.40
N ARG A 531 11.06 -3.36 31.11
CA ARG A 531 10.49 -3.36 29.74
C ARG A 531 11.43 -2.68 28.74
N PHE A 532 11.85 -1.46 29.04
CA PHE A 532 12.81 -0.72 28.22
C PHE A 532 14.10 -1.53 27.95
N LYS A 533 14.63 -2.22 28.96
CA LYS A 533 15.83 -3.06 28.79
C LYS A 533 15.58 -4.38 28.06
N LYS A 534 14.39 -4.97 28.16
CA LYS A 534 14.00 -6.11 27.30
C LYS A 534 13.95 -5.68 25.84
N ASP A 535 13.32 -4.55 25.55
CA ASP A 535 13.22 -4.01 24.19
C ASP A 535 14.61 -3.67 23.61
N GLU A 536 15.50 -3.06 24.41
CA GLU A 536 16.89 -2.78 23.99
C GLU A 536 17.69 -4.07 23.72
N VAL A 537 17.47 -5.14 24.50
CA VAL A 537 18.10 -6.46 24.24
C VAL A 537 17.58 -7.10 22.97
N MET A 538 16.29 -6.97 22.65
CA MET A 538 15.76 -7.48 21.38
C MET A 538 16.31 -6.72 20.17
N ALA A 539 16.59 -5.41 20.32
CA ALA A 539 17.15 -4.56 19.26
C ALA A 539 18.68 -4.66 19.09
N VAL A 540 19.44 -4.81 20.19
CA VAL A 540 20.91 -4.67 20.22
C VAL A 540 21.63 -5.92 20.74
N GLY A 541 20.93 -6.83 21.43
CA GLY A 541 21.49 -8.02 22.05
C GLY A 541 21.91 -7.82 23.52
N VAL A 542 22.49 -8.88 24.10
CA VAL A 542 22.76 -9.01 25.55
C VAL A 542 23.64 -7.90 26.14
N GLN A 543 24.45 -7.25 25.32
CA GLN A 543 25.29 -6.10 25.71
C GLN A 543 24.47 -4.91 26.25
N ALA A 544 23.19 -4.80 25.91
CA ALA A 544 22.29 -3.81 26.50
C ALA A 544 22.07 -4.00 28.03
N LEU A 545 22.44 -5.17 28.58
CA LEU A 545 22.41 -5.48 30.01
C LEU A 545 23.75 -5.25 30.71
N ASP A 546 24.76 -4.68 30.06
CA ASP A 546 26.03 -4.33 30.71
C ASP A 546 25.85 -3.20 31.74
N LEU A 547 26.59 -3.31 32.84
CA LEU A 547 26.51 -2.37 33.97
C LEU A 547 27.15 -1.00 33.66
N ARG A 548 27.80 -0.88 32.50
CA ARG A 548 28.40 0.33 31.95
C ARG A 548 28.07 0.41 30.46
N LEU A 549 28.13 1.60 29.86
CA LEU A 549 28.02 1.74 28.41
C LEU A 549 29.26 1.16 27.70
N PRO A 550 29.18 0.81 26.41
CA PRO A 550 30.31 0.28 25.64
C PRO A 550 31.40 1.32 25.31
N PHE A 551 31.29 2.53 25.87
CA PHE A 551 32.23 3.65 25.78
C PHE A 551 32.26 4.37 27.14
N GLY A 552 33.36 5.07 27.45
CA GLY A 552 33.44 5.95 28.62
C GLY A 552 32.68 7.25 28.36
N GLU A 553 31.71 7.57 29.20
CA GLU A 553 30.89 8.78 29.07
C GLU A 553 31.70 10.04 29.39
N MET A 554 32.56 9.98 30.41
CA MET A 554 33.43 11.11 30.77
C MET A 554 34.41 11.41 29.63
N ALA A 555 35.11 10.40 29.12
CA ALA A 555 36.06 10.56 28.01
C ALA A 555 35.41 11.19 26.76
N VAL A 556 34.21 10.72 26.38
CA VAL A 556 33.47 11.29 25.23
C VAL A 556 33.13 12.76 25.44
N LEU A 557 32.71 13.16 26.65
CA LEU A 557 32.39 14.55 26.95
C LEU A 557 33.66 15.43 27.08
N GLU A 558 34.75 14.90 27.60
CA GLU A 558 36.03 15.60 27.75
C GLU A 558 36.70 15.88 26.39
N GLU A 559 36.80 14.86 25.54
CA GLU A 559 37.31 14.97 24.15
C GLU A 559 36.52 15.99 23.32
N ASN A 560 35.22 16.16 23.61
CA ASN A 560 34.32 17.07 22.90
C ASN A 560 33.95 18.34 23.70
N SER A 561 34.68 18.63 24.78
CA SER A 561 34.35 19.74 25.71
C SER A 561 34.33 21.13 25.05
N GLU A 562 35.22 21.40 24.09
CA GLU A 562 35.22 22.63 23.29
C GLU A 562 33.96 22.78 22.42
N LEU A 563 33.46 21.67 21.87
CA LEU A 563 32.25 21.63 21.06
C LEU A 563 31.03 21.99 21.92
N ILE A 564 30.94 21.39 23.10
CA ILE A 564 29.86 21.61 24.07
C ILE A 564 29.87 23.07 24.54
N LYS A 565 31.03 23.61 24.96
CA LYS A 565 31.18 25.02 25.37
C LYS A 565 30.69 25.98 24.28
N ARG A 566 31.11 25.77 23.02
CA ARG A 566 30.69 26.60 21.88
C ARG A 566 29.20 26.49 21.58
N GLN A 567 28.64 25.28 21.59
CA GLN A 567 27.22 25.03 21.31
C GLN A 567 26.26 25.56 22.38
N LEU A 568 26.73 25.77 23.61
CA LEU A 568 25.96 26.33 24.73
C LEU A 568 26.29 27.80 25.01
N GLY A 569 27.43 28.28 24.52
CA GLY A 569 27.93 29.63 24.78
C GLY A 569 28.39 29.83 26.23
N LEU A 570 29.14 28.84 26.73
CA LEU A 570 29.77 28.80 28.06
C LEU A 570 31.27 29.13 27.95
N GLU A 571 31.83 29.74 28.99
CA GLU A 571 33.27 30.02 29.09
C GLU A 571 34.03 28.84 29.69
N ARG A 572 33.43 28.15 30.67
CA ARG A 572 34.02 27.01 31.38
C ARG A 572 33.02 25.86 31.49
N LEU A 573 33.50 24.65 31.25
CA LEU A 573 32.76 23.40 31.40
C LEU A 573 33.64 22.45 32.22
N GLU A 574 33.08 21.82 33.23
CA GLU A 574 33.76 20.76 33.98
C GLU A 574 32.88 19.52 34.03
N ILE A 575 33.51 18.36 33.85
CA ILE A 575 32.85 17.05 33.86
C ILE A 575 33.31 16.35 35.14
N LEU A 576 32.34 15.91 35.94
CA LEU A 576 32.56 15.45 37.31
C LEU A 576 31.89 14.10 37.53
N SER A 577 32.60 13.16 38.16
CA SER A 577 32.00 11.89 38.58
C SER A 577 31.18 12.09 39.86
N ILE A 578 29.99 11.51 39.92
CA ILE A 578 29.20 11.44 41.16
C ILE A 578 29.85 10.54 42.23
N THR A 579 30.82 9.70 41.86
CA THR A 579 31.52 8.80 42.79
C THR A 579 32.61 9.49 43.61
N ASP A 580 32.98 10.72 43.26
CA ASP A 580 33.95 11.53 43.99
C ASP A 580 33.23 12.45 45.01
N PRO A 581 33.41 12.24 46.33
CA PRO A 581 32.80 13.09 47.35
C PRO A 581 33.22 14.55 47.28
N GLU A 582 34.43 14.85 46.82
CA GLU A 582 34.92 16.22 46.69
C GLU A 582 34.21 16.92 45.53
N ALA A 583 34.09 16.26 44.37
CA ALA A 583 33.31 16.75 43.24
C ALA A 583 31.83 16.99 43.56
N VAL A 584 31.17 16.09 44.29
CA VAL A 584 29.74 16.25 44.68
C VAL A 584 29.55 17.46 45.60
N SER A 585 30.51 17.77 46.48
CA SER A 585 30.43 18.96 47.35
C SER A 585 30.32 20.28 46.56
N ARG A 586 30.86 20.30 45.34
CA ARG A 586 30.86 21.48 44.44
C ARG A 586 29.51 21.74 43.77
N ALA A 587 28.55 20.81 43.84
CA ALA A 587 27.19 20.99 43.31
C ALA A 587 26.29 21.88 44.18
N GLY A 588 26.72 22.27 45.39
CA GLY A 588 26.00 23.21 46.25
C GLY A 588 24.52 22.83 46.50
N PRO A 589 23.54 23.66 46.11
CA PRO A 589 22.11 23.37 46.35
C PRO A 589 21.60 22.14 45.57
N ASP A 590 22.21 21.81 44.43
CA ASP A 590 21.80 20.69 43.57
C ASP A 590 22.22 19.31 44.12
N VAL A 591 23.05 19.26 45.17
CA VAL A 591 23.33 18.03 45.94
C VAL A 591 22.03 17.36 46.41
N SER A 592 21.01 18.15 46.74
CA SER A 592 19.69 17.63 47.13
C SER A 592 18.91 16.97 45.98
N VAL A 593 19.24 17.28 44.73
CA VAL A 593 18.67 16.68 43.51
C VAL A 593 19.45 15.42 43.13
N LEU A 594 20.79 15.50 43.16
CA LEU A 594 21.70 14.35 42.96
C LEU A 594 21.37 13.19 43.91
N ASN A 595 21.12 13.49 45.20
CA ASN A 595 20.78 12.47 46.20
C ASN A 595 19.34 11.93 46.09
N LYS A 596 18.41 12.64 45.44
CA LYS A 596 17.01 12.19 45.27
C LYS A 596 16.79 11.34 44.02
N ASN A 597 17.57 11.58 42.97
CA ASN A 597 17.52 10.84 41.71
C ASN A 597 18.95 10.40 41.34
N PRO A 598 19.40 9.20 41.76
CA PRO A 598 20.72 8.71 41.40
C PRO A 598 20.87 8.63 39.88
N LEU A 599 21.89 9.32 39.37
CA LEU A 599 22.24 9.31 37.96
C LEU A 599 22.59 7.89 37.49
N SER A 600 22.42 7.65 36.20
CA SER A 600 22.64 6.34 35.59
C SER A 600 23.24 6.51 34.21
N PRO A 601 23.97 5.50 33.72
CA PRO A 601 24.68 5.60 32.44
C PRO A 601 23.78 6.06 31.31
N GLY A 602 24.20 7.10 30.58
CA GLY A 602 23.40 7.77 29.55
C GLY A 602 22.56 8.95 30.07
N THR A 603 22.61 9.29 31.36
CA THR A 603 21.90 10.44 31.97
C THR A 603 22.89 11.33 32.72
N LEU A 604 22.90 12.62 32.39
CA LEU A 604 23.71 13.65 33.05
C LEU A 604 22.86 14.67 33.81
N LEU A 605 23.43 15.30 34.83
CA LEU A 605 22.87 16.50 35.46
C LEU A 605 23.83 17.69 35.25
N PRO A 606 23.41 18.74 34.52
CA PRO A 606 24.17 19.98 34.44
C PRO A 606 23.69 20.96 35.53
N SER A 607 24.63 21.41 36.35
CA SER A 607 24.49 22.57 37.22
C SER A 607 25.18 23.78 36.57
N PHE A 608 24.76 25.00 36.90
CA PHE A 608 25.13 26.24 36.20
C PHE A 608 25.27 27.41 37.19
#